data_AF-A0A524EGT7-F1
#
_entry.id   AF-A0A524EGT7-F1
#
_cell.length_a   1.000
_cell.length_b   1.000
_cell.length_c   1.000
_cell.angle_alpha   90.00
_cell.angle_beta   90.00
_cell.angle_gamma   90.00
#
_symmetry.space_group_name_H-M   'P 1'
#
loop_
_entity.id
_entity.type
_entity.pdbx_description
1 polymer ?
#
loop_
_entity_poly.entity_id
_entity_poly.type
_entity_poly.pdbx_seq_one_letter_code
_entity_poly.pdbx_strand_id
1 'polypeptide(L)'
;MFHVESFWYRSHTASPDEPGVFFDESLLVWMQSEPNDRDDRLKVARKMYKNIKWLAKKNNLSTIVLHSFAHLGDRKSDSQFAEGLISELAERFDKSEFKVHIVPFGTFNEFKMHVMGPSLAKVFKKI
;
A
#
# COMPACT_ATOMS: atom_id res chain seq x y z
N MET A 1 -4.47 -4.98 -3.85
CA MET A 1 -3.52 -5.66 -2.95
C MET A 1 -2.95 -6.86 -3.66
N PHE A 2 -1.64 -6.99 -3.68
CA PHE A 2 -0.93 -8.11 -4.26
C PHE A 2 -0.03 -8.79 -3.23
N HIS A 3 -0.16 -10.10 -3.11
CA HIS A 3 0.89 -10.93 -2.51
C HIS A 3 1.98 -11.08 -3.57
N VAL A 4 3.13 -10.49 -3.28
CA VAL A 4 4.28 -10.49 -4.17
C VAL A 4 5.38 -11.37 -3.58
N GLU A 5 6.08 -12.12 -4.41
CA GLU A 5 7.34 -12.77 -4.04
C GLU A 5 8.46 -11.73 -3.89
N SER A 6 8.44 -10.70 -4.74
CA SER A 6 9.36 -9.57 -4.65
C SER A 6 8.73 -8.27 -5.14
N PHE A 7 9.12 -7.16 -4.52
CA PHE A 7 8.81 -5.81 -4.96
C PHE A 7 10.05 -4.93 -4.87
N TRP A 8 10.30 -4.18 -5.93
CA TRP A 8 11.38 -3.21 -6.00
C TRP A 8 10.84 -1.89 -6.55
N TYR A 9 11.31 -0.77 -6.00
CA TYR A 9 11.04 0.55 -6.56
C TYR A 9 12.24 1.49 -6.44
N ARG A 10 12.32 2.48 -7.34
CA ARG A 10 13.28 3.58 -7.27
C ARG A 10 12.61 4.88 -7.71
N SER A 11 12.94 5.98 -7.04
CA SER A 11 12.45 7.30 -7.46
C SER A 11 12.99 7.65 -8.85
N HIS A 12 12.15 8.19 -9.72
CA HIS A 12 12.53 8.68 -11.04
C HIS A 12 13.56 9.83 -10.95
N THR A 13 13.57 10.55 -9.83
CA THR A 13 14.52 11.65 -9.57
C THR A 13 15.77 11.19 -8.82
N ALA A 14 15.91 9.89 -8.55
CA ALA A 14 17.09 9.34 -7.89
C ALA A 14 18.32 9.48 -8.80
N SER A 15 19.51 9.58 -8.19
CA SER A 15 20.74 9.56 -8.98
C SER A 15 20.94 8.18 -9.64
N PRO A 16 21.68 8.09 -10.77
CA PRO A 16 21.88 6.81 -11.46
C PRO A 16 22.46 5.70 -10.57
N ASP A 17 23.31 6.09 -9.61
CA ASP A 17 24.01 5.20 -8.69
C ASP A 17 23.22 4.92 -7.40
N GLU A 18 22.10 5.61 -7.17
CA GLU A 18 21.25 5.38 -6.00
C GLU A 18 20.49 4.06 -6.17
N PRO A 19 20.69 3.08 -5.27
CA PRO A 19 20.00 1.80 -5.36
C PRO A 19 18.52 1.97 -5.03
N GLY A 20 17.66 1.23 -5.74
CA GLY A 20 16.25 1.17 -5.39
C GLY A 20 16.01 0.38 -4.10
N VAL A 21 14.82 0.54 -3.53
CA VAL A 21 14.38 -0.17 -2.33
C VAL A 21 13.78 -1.52 -2.73
N PHE A 22 14.19 -2.58 -2.05
CA PHE A 22 13.77 -3.95 -2.32
C PHE A 22 13.04 -4.57 -1.13
N PHE A 23 12.01 -5.35 -1.42
CA PHE A 23 11.26 -6.18 -0.50
C PHE A 23 11.15 -7.58 -1.05
N ASP A 24 11.43 -8.57 -0.19
CA ASP A 24 11.05 -9.97 -0.41
C ASP A 24 9.53 -10.15 -0.29
N GLU A 25 9.11 -11.39 -0.02
CA GLU A 25 7.71 -11.79 0.05
C GLU A 25 6.90 -10.88 0.99
N SER A 26 5.91 -10.20 0.42
CA SER A 26 5.20 -9.13 1.11
C SER A 26 3.80 -8.90 0.54
N LEU A 27 2.99 -8.15 1.29
CA LEU A 27 1.71 -7.65 0.83
C LEU A 27 1.86 -6.23 0.30
N LEU A 28 1.86 -6.07 -1.02
CA LEU A 28 1.85 -4.76 -1.68
C LEU A 28 0.42 -4.21 -1.77
N VAL A 29 0.17 -3.09 -1.11
CA VAL A 29 -1.12 -2.43 -1.03
C VAL A 29 -1.07 -1.12 -1.81
N TRP A 30 -1.54 -1.19 -3.06
CA TRP A 30 -1.86 -0.01 -3.85
C TRP A 30 -3.13 0.66 -3.30
N MET A 31 -3.05 1.97 -3.04
CA MET A 31 -4.12 2.73 -2.40
C MET A 31 -4.45 4.00 -3.17
N GLN A 32 -5.74 4.27 -3.30
CA GLN A 32 -6.29 5.54 -3.76
C GLN A 32 -7.44 5.91 -2.83
N SER A 33 -7.49 7.17 -2.41
CA SER A 33 -8.63 7.76 -1.72
C SER A 33 -9.47 8.60 -2.68
N GLU A 34 -10.78 8.56 -2.49
CA GLU A 34 -11.79 9.36 -3.19
C GLU A 34 -12.34 10.49 -2.29
N PRO A 35 -12.98 11.54 -2.84
CA PRO A 35 -13.51 12.64 -2.04
C PRO A 35 -14.44 12.23 -0.88
N ASN A 36 -15.29 11.21 -1.11
CA ASN A 36 -16.26 10.74 -0.11
C ASN A 36 -15.61 10.02 1.09
N ASP A 37 -14.34 9.60 0.98
CA ASP A 37 -13.64 8.95 2.08
C ASP A 37 -13.41 9.92 3.26
N ARG A 38 -13.42 11.23 2.98
CA ARG A 38 -13.25 12.27 3.99
C ARG A 38 -14.40 12.32 4.98
N ASP A 39 -15.62 12.08 4.51
CA ASP A 39 -16.84 12.14 5.32
C ASP A 39 -16.85 11.04 6.40
N ASP A 40 -16.19 9.92 6.12
CA ASP A 40 -16.23 8.69 6.92
C ASP A 40 -14.80 8.17 7.26
N ARG A 41 -13.80 9.07 7.37
CA ARG A 41 -12.36 8.74 7.48
C ARG A 41 -12.04 7.61 8.46
N LEU A 42 -12.56 7.66 9.69
CA LEU A 42 -12.30 6.64 10.72
C LEU A 42 -12.82 5.25 10.32
N LYS A 43 -13.96 5.20 9.64
CA LYS A 43 -14.58 3.97 9.16
C LYS A 43 -13.81 3.41 7.97
N VAL A 44 -13.36 4.27 7.05
CA VAL A 44 -12.49 3.91 5.93
C VAL A 44 -11.19 3.31 6.45
N ALA A 45 -10.46 4.02 7.33
CA ALA A 45 -9.20 3.54 7.91
C ALA A 45 -9.37 2.20 8.66
N ARG A 46 -10.45 2.04 9.43
CA ARG A 46 -10.77 0.78 10.12
C ARG A 46 -11.02 -0.37 9.14
N LYS A 47 -11.77 -0.13 8.06
CA LYS A 47 -12.03 -1.14 7.03
C LYS A 47 -10.74 -1.50 6.27
N MET A 48 -9.90 -0.52 5.93
CA MET A 48 -8.59 -0.76 5.30
C MET A 48 -7.72 -1.66 6.19
N TYR A 49 -7.54 -1.28 7.46
CA TYR A 49 -6.78 -2.05 8.45
C TYR A 49 -7.26 -3.50 8.52
N LYS A 50 -8.58 -3.73 8.66
CA LYS A 50 -9.14 -5.08 8.74
C LYS A 50 -8.89 -5.90 7.47
N ASN A 51 -9.09 -5.33 6.28
CA ASN A 51 -8.89 -6.04 5.01
C ASN A 51 -7.43 -6.38 4.77
N ILE A 52 -6.51 -5.44 5.01
CA ILE A 52 -5.07 -5.63 4.83
C ILE A 52 -4.57 -6.68 5.83
N LYS A 53 -4.93 -6.55 7.11
CA LYS A 53 -4.58 -7.52 8.16
C LYS A 53 -5.08 -8.91 7.82
N TRP A 54 -6.34 -9.03 7.41
CA TRP A 54 -6.93 -10.32 7.02
C TRP A 54 -6.14 -10.97 5.88
N LEU A 55 -5.84 -10.21 4.83
CA LEU A 55 -5.14 -10.75 3.66
C LEU A 55 -3.69 -11.12 3.96
N ALA A 56 -2.99 -10.30 4.74
CA ALA A 56 -1.64 -10.59 5.19
C ALA A 56 -1.60 -11.89 6.01
N LYS A 57 -2.52 -12.05 6.98
CA LYS A 57 -2.64 -13.30 7.76
C LYS A 57 -3.01 -14.49 6.88
N LYS A 58 -3.90 -14.31 5.91
CA LYS A 58 -4.36 -15.42 5.06
C LYS A 58 -3.23 -15.99 4.19
N ASN A 59 -2.26 -15.15 3.82
CA ASN A 59 -1.07 -15.54 3.06
C ASN A 59 0.19 -15.68 3.94
N ASN A 60 0.06 -15.69 5.27
CA ASN A 60 1.18 -15.80 6.24
C ASN A 60 2.31 -14.77 6.04
N LEU A 61 1.96 -13.54 5.66
CA LEU A 61 2.91 -12.46 5.38
C LEU A 61 3.23 -11.66 6.64
N SER A 62 4.49 -11.27 6.81
CA SER A 62 4.93 -10.41 7.92
C SER A 62 5.22 -8.96 7.49
N THR A 63 5.36 -8.71 6.19
CA THR A 63 5.68 -7.39 5.62
C THR A 63 4.53 -6.84 4.80
N ILE A 64 4.19 -5.58 5.01
CA ILE A 64 3.19 -4.82 4.26
C ILE A 64 3.86 -3.60 3.64
N VAL A 65 3.70 -3.41 2.34
CA VAL A 65 4.18 -2.24 1.62
C VAL A 65 2.97 -1.40 1.18
N LEU A 66 2.87 -0.20 1.72
CA LEU A 66 1.81 0.77 1.44
C LEU A 66 2.26 1.71 0.33
N HIS A 67 1.57 1.71 -0.81
CA HIS A 67 1.92 2.53 -1.96
C HIS A 67 0.72 3.39 -2.41
N SER A 68 0.87 4.71 -2.37
CA SER A 68 -0.09 5.64 -2.96
C SER A 68 -0.11 5.48 -4.49
N PHE A 69 -1.27 5.21 -5.08
CA PHE A 69 -1.41 5.00 -6.52
C PHE A 69 -2.74 5.56 -7.00
N ALA A 70 -2.73 6.84 -7.37
CA ALA A 70 -3.92 7.62 -7.71
C ALA A 70 -4.53 7.30 -9.10
N HIS A 71 -4.29 6.09 -9.64
CA HIS A 71 -4.77 5.63 -10.95
C HIS A 71 -5.66 4.37 -10.86
N LEU A 72 -6.14 4.03 -9.67
CA LEU A 72 -7.04 2.89 -9.43
C LEU A 72 -8.53 3.22 -9.72
N GLY A 73 -8.91 4.49 -9.70
CA GLY A 73 -10.28 4.93 -9.94
C GLY A 73 -10.37 6.36 -10.47
N ASP A 74 -11.57 6.78 -10.84
CA ASP A 74 -11.79 8.02 -11.60
C ASP A 74 -11.65 9.29 -10.77
N ARG A 75 -11.95 9.22 -9.46
CA ARG A 75 -11.95 10.38 -8.56
C ARG A 75 -10.83 10.28 -7.55
N LYS A 76 -10.19 11.41 -7.26
CA LYS A 76 -9.06 11.50 -6.33
C LYS A 76 -9.43 12.50 -5.24
N SER A 77 -9.19 12.14 -3.98
CA SER A 77 -9.22 13.12 -2.90
C SER A 77 -8.07 14.12 -3.03
N ASP A 78 -8.04 15.13 -2.16
CA ASP A 78 -6.85 15.95 -1.99
C ASP A 78 -5.66 15.11 -1.47
N SER A 79 -4.45 15.55 -1.81
CA SER A 79 -3.21 14.84 -1.49
C SER A 79 -2.93 14.78 0.01
N GLN A 80 -3.26 15.84 0.75
CA GLN A 80 -3.07 15.92 2.20
C GLN A 80 -3.94 14.89 2.93
N PHE A 81 -5.18 14.71 2.51
CA PHE A 81 -6.06 13.67 3.02
C PHE A 81 -5.52 12.28 2.70
N ALA A 82 -5.09 12.04 1.45
CA ALA A 82 -4.57 10.75 1.02
C ALA A 82 -3.33 10.34 1.84
N GLU A 83 -2.37 11.25 1.98
CA GLU A 83 -1.17 11.04 2.78
C GLU A 83 -1.51 10.78 4.26
N GLY A 84 -2.36 11.62 4.85
CA GLY A 84 -2.80 11.46 6.24
C GLY A 84 -3.54 10.15 6.50
N LEU A 85 -4.30 9.63 5.54
CA LEU A 85 -4.97 8.33 5.63
C LEU A 85 -3.95 7.17 5.60
N ILE A 86 -2.91 7.28 4.77
CA ILE A 86 -1.84 6.27 4.68
C ILE A 86 -1.00 6.24 5.96
N SER A 87 -0.64 7.40 6.50
CA SER A 87 0.10 7.51 7.77
C SER A 87 -0.72 6.95 8.93
N GLU A 88 -2.00 7.32 9.04
CA GLU A 88 -2.90 6.77 10.06
C GLU A 88 -3.04 5.25 9.95
N LEU A 89 -3.08 4.71 8.73
CA LEU A 89 -3.12 3.28 8.51
C LEU A 89 -1.83 2.60 8.99
N ALA A 90 -0.67 3.16 8.70
CA ALA A 90 0.62 2.65 9.19
C ALA A 90 0.68 2.66 10.72
N GLU A 91 0.30 3.75 11.38
CA GLU A 91 0.25 3.86 12.85
C GLU A 91 -0.64 2.79 13.49
N ARG A 92 -1.76 2.43 12.84
CA ARG A 92 -2.64 1.34 13.32
C ARG A 92 -1.96 -0.03 13.27
N PHE A 93 -0.95 -0.21 12.43
CA PHE A 93 -0.15 -1.42 12.35
C PHE A 93 1.10 -1.39 13.25
N ASP A 94 1.51 -0.25 13.81
CA ASP A 94 2.68 -0.18 14.73
C ASP A 94 2.55 -1.09 15.96
N LYS A 95 1.31 -1.33 16.41
CA LYS A 95 1.00 -2.23 17.54
C LYS A 95 0.77 -3.69 17.12
N SER A 96 1.08 -4.03 15.86
CA SER A 96 0.83 -5.35 15.30
C SER A 96 2.13 -6.10 15.03
N GLU A 97 2.00 -7.36 14.62
CA GLU A 97 3.14 -8.21 14.26
C GLU A 97 3.73 -7.91 12.87
N PHE A 98 3.16 -6.96 12.12
CA PHE A 98 3.58 -6.66 10.75
C PHE A 98 4.63 -5.55 10.70
N LYS A 99 5.63 -5.72 9.83
CA LYS A 99 6.54 -4.66 9.39
C LYS A 99 5.85 -3.86 8.29
N VAL A 100 5.63 -2.57 8.50
CA VAL A 100 4.98 -1.71 7.51
C VAL A 100 5.98 -0.73 6.91
N HIS A 101 6.01 -0.68 5.58
CA HIS A 101 6.76 0.32 4.82
C HIS A 101 5.79 1.21 4.04
N ILE A 102 5.99 2.52 4.09
CA ILE A 102 5.28 3.46 3.22
C ILE A 102 6.24 3.87 2.11
N VAL A 103 5.85 3.62 0.86
CA VAL A 103 6.55 4.20 -0.28
C VAL A 103 6.36 5.72 -0.26
N PRO A 104 7.43 6.53 -0.39
CA PRO A 104 7.34 7.99 -0.30
C PRO A 104 6.18 8.56 -1.11
N PHE A 105 5.34 9.37 -0.46
CA PHE A 105 4.14 9.92 -1.08
C PHE A 105 4.52 10.97 -2.12
N GLY A 106 3.77 11.02 -3.23
CA GLY A 106 3.94 12.03 -4.27
C GLY A 106 5.21 11.86 -5.13
N THR A 107 5.97 10.79 -4.97
CA THR A 107 7.12 10.50 -5.84
C THR A 107 6.68 9.69 -7.07
N PHE A 108 7.29 10.01 -8.21
CA PHE A 108 7.21 9.15 -9.38
C PHE A 108 8.26 8.06 -9.22
N ASN A 109 7.83 6.81 -9.16
CA ASN A 109 8.73 5.67 -9.00
C ASN A 109 8.67 4.79 -10.25
N GLU A 110 9.82 4.30 -10.69
CA GLU A 110 9.85 3.05 -11.44
C GLU A 110 9.77 1.88 -10.46
N PHE A 111 9.15 0.77 -10.88
CA PHE A 111 9.00 -0.39 -10.01
C PHE A 111 8.97 -1.70 -10.80
N LYS A 112 9.35 -2.77 -10.11
CA LYS A 112 9.26 -4.16 -10.57
C LYS A 112 8.55 -4.97 -9.50
N MET A 113 7.63 -5.85 -9.89
CA MET A 113 6.96 -6.77 -8.97
C MET A 113 6.84 -8.16 -9.57
N HIS A 114 6.98 -9.18 -8.73
CA HIS A 114 6.62 -10.54 -9.05
C HIS A 114 5.42 -10.95 -8.21
N VAL A 115 4.24 -11.06 -8.83
CA VAL A 115 2.99 -11.38 -8.13
C VAL A 115 2.79 -12.89 -8.10
N MET A 116 2.47 -13.43 -6.93
CA MET A 116 2.24 -14.86 -6.75
C MET A 116 1.05 -15.36 -7.61
N GLY A 117 1.12 -16.61 -8.04
CA GLY A 117 0.11 -17.25 -8.91
C GLY A 117 -1.31 -17.37 -8.32
N PRO A 118 -1.50 -17.83 -7.06
CA PRO A 118 -2.81 -18.16 -6.50
C PRO A 118 -3.85 -17.03 -6.56
N SER A 119 -5.15 -17.38 -6.51
CA SER A 119 -6.25 -16.42 -6.60
C SER A 119 -6.22 -15.37 -5.48
N LEU A 120 -5.93 -15.80 -4.24
CA LEU A 120 -5.80 -14.91 -3.09
C LEU A 120 -4.55 -14.02 -3.11
N ALA A 121 -3.66 -14.19 -4.09
CA ALA A 121 -2.56 -13.26 -4.28
C ALA A 121 -3.00 -11.93 -4.88
N LYS A 122 -4.23 -11.80 -5.39
CA LYS A 122 -4.72 -10.62 -6.12
C LYS A 122 -6.10 -10.26 -5.59
N VAL A 123 -6.16 -9.25 -4.72
CA VAL A 123 -7.42 -8.84 -4.09
C VAL A 123 -7.64 -7.34 -4.28
N PHE A 124 -8.80 -7.00 -4.83
CA PHE A 124 -9.31 -5.64 -4.91
C PHE A 124 -10.40 -5.42 -3.84
N LYS A 125 -10.42 -4.23 -3.24
CA LYS A 125 -11.45 -3.80 -2.29
C LYS A 125 -11.81 -2.34 -2.55
N LYS A 126 -13.11 -2.10 -2.75
CA LYS A 126 -13.72 -0.77 -2.65
C LYS A 126 -14.29 -0.63 -1.24
N ILE A 127 -13.95 0.46 -0.55
CA ILE A 127 -14.17 0.62 0.90
C ILE A 127 -15.30 1.61 1.19
#